data_AF-A0A956DTN0-F1
#
_entry.id   AF-A0A956DTN0-F1
#
_cell.length_a   1.000
_cell.length_b   1.000
_cell.length_c   1.000
_cell.angle_alpha   90.00
_cell.angle_beta   90.00
_cell.angle_gamma   90.00
#
_symmetry.space_group_name_H-M   'P 1'
#
loop_
_entity.id
_entity.type
_entity.pdbx_description
1 polymer ?
#
loop_
_entity_poly.entity_id
_entity_poly.type
_entity_poly.pdbx_seq_one_letter_code
_entity_poly.pdbx_strand_id
1 'polypeptide(L)'
;MSLDPATRVSLALRGRVLTPRSDGGLTVFPDGLLLADANGVIVQIGSYRSGRKRYPGPVRDLRDTVLIPGFVDAHVHYPQTRIIGRATGPLLDWLDTSVFPEEARLSRAAYAEAVAAEMIDRMIAMGTTSAAIFSSSSPTATERLFTHLAARGMRAAAGLTLMDVRSPKALKLGREPAMKAMRRLVRRWHGHDAGRLEVAVTPRFALSCSRAMLREAGRLARDEGLLVQTHVGETKQEGRLTLEAHGYADSYVGVYDAAGLLGPRTVLAHAIHL
;
A
#
# COMPACT_ATOMS: atom_id res chain seq x y z
N MET A 1 16.92 5.94 31.50
CA MET A 1 16.51 7.30 31.11
C MET A 1 15.10 7.55 31.62
N SER A 2 14.88 8.64 32.36
CA SER A 2 13.54 9.14 32.70
C SER A 2 12.83 9.57 31.42
N LEU A 3 11.50 9.50 31.37
CA LEU A 3 10.76 10.21 30.32
C LEU A 3 11.05 11.71 30.48
N ASP A 4 11.26 12.39 29.35
CA ASP A 4 11.39 13.85 29.34
C ASP A 4 10.10 14.46 29.93
N PRO A 5 10.21 15.35 30.94
CA PRO A 5 9.06 16.06 31.51
C PRO A 5 8.16 16.75 30.46
N ALA A 6 8.70 17.10 29.28
CA ALA A 6 7.93 17.68 28.19
C ALA A 6 7.08 16.64 27.41
N THR A 7 7.36 15.35 27.56
CA THR A 7 6.63 14.28 26.85
C THR A 7 5.26 14.04 27.49
N ARG A 8 4.22 14.65 26.93
CA ARG A 8 2.84 14.42 27.35
C ARG A 8 2.33 13.09 26.80
N VAL A 9 2.35 12.05 27.64
CA VAL A 9 1.71 10.76 27.34
C VAL A 9 0.21 10.96 27.12
N SER A 10 -0.29 10.50 25.99
CA SER A 10 -1.72 10.55 25.62
C SER A 10 -2.39 9.18 25.68
N LEU A 11 -1.61 8.11 25.53
CA LEU A 11 -2.08 6.73 25.54
C LEU A 11 -1.14 5.88 26.40
N ALA A 12 -1.74 5.14 27.34
CA ALA A 12 -1.04 4.16 28.15
C ALA A 12 -1.83 2.85 28.16
N LEU A 13 -1.20 1.77 27.68
CA LEU A 13 -1.80 0.44 27.59
C LEU A 13 -1.00 -0.54 28.46
N ARG A 14 -1.68 -1.32 29.29
CA ARG A 14 -1.10 -2.45 30.01
C ARG A 14 -1.62 -3.76 29.43
N GLY A 15 -0.75 -4.68 29.07
CA GLY A 15 -1.16 -5.98 28.56
C GLY A 15 0.02 -6.86 28.24
N ARG A 16 -0.23 -8.04 27.67
CA ARG A 16 0.85 -8.86 27.12
C ARG A 16 1.32 -8.24 25.81
N VAL A 17 2.55 -7.75 25.75
CA VAL A 17 3.09 -7.07 24.55
C VAL A 17 4.11 -7.94 23.86
N LEU A 18 3.93 -8.15 22.55
CA LEU A 18 4.82 -8.92 21.68
C LEU A 18 5.34 -8.00 20.58
N THR A 19 6.66 -7.90 20.43
CA THR A 19 7.27 -7.12 19.34
C THR A 19 8.34 -7.93 18.61
N PRO A 20 8.30 -8.00 17.27
CA PRO A 20 9.33 -8.68 16.49
C PRO A 20 10.68 -7.97 16.64
N ARG A 21 11.75 -8.74 16.52
CA ARG A 21 13.13 -8.26 16.49
C ARG A 21 13.70 -8.42 15.09
N SER A 22 14.73 -7.64 14.77
CA SER A 22 15.42 -7.68 13.47
C SER A 22 16.15 -8.99 13.20
N ASP A 23 16.45 -9.79 14.24
CA ASP A 23 17.07 -11.11 14.14
C ASP A 23 16.05 -12.24 13.94
N GLY A 24 14.78 -11.92 13.67
CA GLY A 24 13.70 -12.90 13.52
C GLY A 24 13.13 -13.41 14.85
N GLY A 25 13.66 -12.95 15.98
CA GLY A 25 13.14 -13.28 17.31
C GLY A 25 11.93 -12.44 17.71
N LEU A 26 11.45 -12.71 18.93
CA LEU A 26 10.33 -12.00 19.54
C LEU A 26 10.71 -11.49 20.93
N THR A 27 10.47 -10.21 21.20
CA THR A 27 10.50 -9.68 22.57
C THR A 27 9.11 -9.77 23.16
N VAL A 28 9.01 -10.38 24.35
CA VAL A 28 7.75 -10.61 25.05
C VAL A 28 7.78 -9.90 26.40
N PHE A 29 6.78 -9.07 26.67
CA PHE A 29 6.49 -8.51 27.98
C PHE A 29 5.17 -9.12 28.49
N PRO A 30 5.21 -10.17 29.34
CA PRO A 30 4.00 -10.84 29.82
C PRO A 30 3.02 -9.90 30.55
N ASP A 31 3.58 -8.94 31.29
CA ASP A 31 2.88 -7.81 31.91
C ASP A 31 3.59 -6.52 31.47
N GLY A 32 3.28 -6.07 30.26
CA GLY A 32 3.91 -4.93 29.61
C GLY A 32 3.15 -3.62 29.79
N LEU A 33 3.86 -2.51 29.63
CA LEU A 33 3.32 -1.14 29.53
C LEU A 33 3.82 -0.52 28.22
N LEU A 34 2.89 -0.08 27.38
CA LEU A 34 3.14 0.73 26.19
C LEU A 34 2.65 2.15 26.46
N LEU A 35 3.52 3.13 26.24
CA LEU A 35 3.22 4.55 26.36
C LEU A 35 3.42 5.22 25.00
N ALA A 36 2.45 6.01 24.57
CA ALA A 36 2.56 6.86 23.39
C ALA A 36 2.21 8.32 23.70
N ASP A 37 2.84 9.24 22.98
CA ASP A 37 2.60 10.68 23.09
C ASP A 37 1.32 11.12 22.36
N ALA A 38 1.01 12.41 22.37
CA ALA A 38 -0.17 12.97 21.67
C ALA A 38 -0.13 12.84 20.14
N ASN A 39 1.04 12.58 19.55
CA ASN A 39 1.20 12.36 18.11
C ASN A 39 1.08 10.88 17.72
N GLY A 40 0.86 9.99 18.70
CA GLY A 40 0.78 8.55 18.48
C GLY A 40 2.15 7.87 18.36
N VAL A 41 3.24 8.53 18.75
CA VAL A 41 4.59 7.97 18.75
C VAL A 41 4.82 7.20 20.05
N ILE A 42 5.29 5.96 19.94
CA ILE A 42 5.65 5.15 21.11
C ILE A 42 6.89 5.77 21.77
N VAL A 43 6.74 6.18 23.04
CA VAL A 43 7.83 6.77 23.84
C VAL A 43 8.40 5.78 24.85
N GLN A 44 7.66 4.72 25.17
CA GLN A 44 8.16 3.64 26.02
C GLN A 44 7.43 2.33 25.76
N ILE A 45 8.18 1.23 25.77
CA ILE A 45 7.69 -0.14 25.87
C ILE A 45 8.55 -0.89 26.88
N GLY A 46 7.94 -1.68 27.76
CA GLY A 46 8.69 -2.45 28.75
C GLY A 46 7.79 -3.12 29.78
N SER A 47 8.37 -3.66 30.86
CA SER A 47 7.58 -4.24 31.96
C SER A 47 6.70 -3.19 32.65
N TYR A 48 5.48 -3.56 33.03
CA TYR A 48 4.59 -2.68 33.78
C TYR A 48 5.20 -2.21 35.10
N ARG A 49 5.84 -3.11 35.85
CA ARG A 49 6.46 -2.79 37.15
C ARG A 49 7.51 -1.68 37.04
N SER A 50 8.36 -1.70 36.02
CA SER A 50 9.37 -0.65 35.82
C SER A 50 8.75 0.62 35.22
N GLY A 51 7.82 0.48 34.28
CA GLY A 51 7.18 1.60 33.60
C GLY A 51 6.25 2.42 34.50
N ARG A 52 5.49 1.77 35.38
CA ARG A 52 4.51 2.41 36.30
C ARG A 52 5.15 3.34 37.33
N LYS A 53 6.43 3.13 37.65
CA LYS A 53 7.23 4.05 38.48
C LYS A 53 7.51 5.37 37.76
N ARG A 54 7.60 5.35 36.43
CA ARG A 54 7.92 6.52 35.59
C ARG A 54 6.66 7.24 35.09
N TYR A 55 5.55 6.53 34.94
CA TYR A 55 4.28 7.09 34.53
C TYR A 55 3.18 6.76 35.56
N PRO A 56 2.82 7.71 36.44
CA PRO A 56 1.80 7.48 37.45
C PRO A 56 0.35 7.72 37.02
N GLY A 57 0.12 8.07 35.75
CA GLY A 57 -1.19 8.39 35.20
C GLY A 57 -2.09 7.18 34.94
N PRO A 58 -3.29 7.43 34.38
CA PRO A 58 -4.26 6.39 34.04
C PRO A 58 -3.70 5.42 32.99
N VAL A 59 -3.98 4.12 33.16
CA VAL A 59 -3.54 3.08 32.23
C VAL A 59 -4.75 2.24 31.83
N ARG A 60 -4.95 2.03 30.53
CA ARG A 60 -5.98 1.13 30.02
C ARG A 60 -5.51 -0.31 30.19
N ASP A 61 -6.31 -1.10 30.92
CA ASP A 61 -6.01 -2.51 31.19
C ASP A 61 -6.50 -3.41 30.05
N LEU A 62 -5.56 -4.12 29.43
CA LEU A 62 -5.73 -5.03 28.30
C LEU A 62 -4.98 -6.35 28.56
N ARG A 63 -4.82 -6.74 29.84
CA ARG A 63 -4.10 -7.97 30.24
C ARG A 63 -4.72 -9.26 29.70
N ASP A 64 -6.00 -9.24 29.38
CA ASP A 64 -6.71 -10.37 28.76
C ASP A 64 -6.52 -10.44 27.24
N THR A 65 -5.73 -9.53 26.67
CA THR A 65 -5.42 -9.49 25.24
C THR A 65 -3.92 -9.55 24.99
N VAL A 66 -3.56 -9.77 23.72
CA VAL A 66 -2.19 -9.67 23.24
C VAL A 66 -2.05 -8.42 22.38
N LEU A 67 -1.14 -7.54 22.75
CA LEU A 67 -0.78 -6.35 22.00
C LEU A 67 0.36 -6.70 21.03
N ILE A 68 0.06 -6.62 19.74
CA ILE A 68 1.00 -6.82 18.64
C ILE A 68 1.02 -5.57 17.74
N PRO A 69 2.10 -5.33 16.97
CA PRO A 69 2.07 -4.35 15.90
C PRO A 69 0.93 -4.64 14.92
N GLY A 70 0.33 -3.59 14.36
CA GLY A 70 -0.65 -3.75 13.31
C GLY A 70 -0.04 -4.38 12.05
N PHE A 71 -0.86 -5.10 11.30
CA PHE A 71 -0.40 -5.81 10.11
C PHE A 71 -0.08 -4.83 8.98
N VAL A 72 0.90 -5.22 8.16
CA VAL A 72 1.32 -4.52 6.96
C VAL A 72 0.95 -5.38 5.76
N ASP A 73 0.02 -4.89 4.94
CA ASP A 73 -0.35 -5.54 3.68
C ASP A 73 0.46 -4.94 2.53
N ALA A 74 1.46 -5.68 2.06
CA ALA A 74 2.38 -5.19 1.05
C ALA A 74 1.78 -5.17 -0.38
N HIS A 75 0.58 -5.70 -0.59
CA HIS A 75 -0.05 -5.70 -1.92
C HIS A 75 -1.55 -6.01 -1.87
N VAL A 76 -2.38 -5.01 -2.16
CA VAL A 76 -3.84 -5.18 -2.29
C VAL A 76 -4.43 -4.35 -3.42
N HIS A 77 -5.52 -4.83 -4.02
CA HIS A 77 -6.24 -4.13 -5.08
C HIS A 77 -7.56 -3.54 -4.57
N TYR A 78 -7.59 -2.22 -4.44
CA TYR A 78 -8.81 -1.47 -4.13
C TYR A 78 -9.98 -1.74 -5.08
N PRO A 79 -9.81 -1.74 -6.42
CA PRO A 79 -10.96 -1.89 -7.31
C PRO A 79 -11.51 -3.32 -7.34
N GLN A 80 -10.89 -4.29 -6.65
CA GLN A 80 -11.26 -5.71 -6.69
C GLN A 80 -11.95 -6.21 -5.42
N THR A 81 -12.21 -5.34 -4.43
CA THR A 81 -12.78 -5.74 -3.12
C THR A 81 -14.07 -6.56 -3.23
N ARG A 82 -14.95 -6.24 -4.19
CA ARG A 82 -16.26 -6.90 -4.35
C ARG A 82 -16.24 -8.17 -5.20
N ILE A 83 -15.08 -8.54 -5.73
CA ILE A 83 -14.88 -9.78 -6.48
C ILE A 83 -13.92 -10.74 -5.78
N ILE A 84 -13.59 -10.48 -4.51
CA ILE A 84 -12.89 -11.44 -3.66
C ILE A 84 -13.66 -12.77 -3.66
N GLY A 85 -12.95 -13.88 -3.89
CA GLY A 85 -13.53 -15.22 -4.00
C GLY A 85 -14.13 -15.57 -5.37
N ARG A 86 -14.00 -14.70 -6.39
CA ARG A 86 -14.46 -14.96 -7.77
C ARG A 86 -13.34 -15.33 -8.75
N ALA A 87 -12.17 -15.71 -8.25
CA ALA A 87 -11.06 -16.11 -9.12
C ALA A 87 -11.38 -17.46 -9.81
N THR A 88 -11.28 -17.48 -11.13
CA THR A 88 -11.51 -18.68 -11.95
C THR A 88 -10.52 -18.72 -13.11
N GLY A 89 -9.83 -19.85 -13.29
CA GLY A 89 -9.00 -20.09 -14.46
C GLY A 89 -7.64 -19.36 -14.46
N PRO A 90 -6.97 -19.30 -15.64
CA PRO A 90 -5.68 -18.63 -15.81
C PRO A 90 -5.73 -17.12 -15.55
N LEU A 91 -4.61 -16.53 -15.13
CA LEU A 91 -4.49 -15.10 -14.78
C LEU A 91 -5.06 -14.17 -15.87
N LEU A 92 -4.64 -14.33 -17.12
CA LEU A 92 -5.04 -13.41 -18.20
C LEU A 92 -6.54 -13.52 -18.52
N ASP A 93 -7.09 -14.73 -18.49
CA ASP A 93 -8.52 -14.96 -18.71
C ASP A 93 -9.36 -14.43 -17.53
N TRP A 94 -8.88 -14.62 -16.30
CA TRP A 94 -9.52 -14.06 -15.11
C TRP A 94 -9.52 -12.53 -15.13
N LEU A 95 -8.42 -11.91 -15.58
CA LEU A 95 -8.35 -10.46 -15.76
C LEU A 95 -9.45 -9.95 -16.68
N ASP A 96 -9.60 -10.58 -17.86
CA ASP A 96 -10.57 -10.16 -18.86
C ASP A 96 -12.03 -10.45 -18.46
N THR A 97 -12.29 -11.60 -17.84
CA THR A 97 -13.66 -12.06 -17.54
C THR A 97 -14.24 -11.50 -16.24
N SER A 98 -13.40 -11.20 -15.25
CA SER A 98 -13.85 -10.85 -13.90
C SER A 98 -13.28 -9.51 -13.41
N VAL A 99 -11.97 -9.32 -13.55
CA VAL A 99 -11.30 -8.16 -12.94
C VAL A 99 -11.62 -6.87 -13.68
N PHE A 100 -11.29 -6.78 -14.97
CA PHE A 100 -11.47 -5.54 -15.73
C PHE A 100 -12.92 -5.05 -15.80
N PRO A 101 -13.95 -5.91 -15.94
CA PRO A 101 -15.34 -5.47 -15.84
C PRO A 101 -15.68 -4.83 -14.49
N GLU A 102 -15.17 -5.37 -13.38
CA GLU A 102 -15.36 -4.79 -12.05
C GLU A 102 -14.61 -3.47 -11.90
N GLU A 103 -13.33 -3.42 -12.29
CA GLU A 103 -12.52 -2.20 -12.16
C GLU A 103 -13.12 -1.03 -12.95
N ALA A 104 -13.73 -1.31 -14.12
CA ALA A 104 -14.35 -0.29 -14.97
C ALA A 104 -15.53 0.43 -14.28
N ARG A 105 -16.19 -0.24 -13.33
CA ARG A 105 -17.32 0.31 -12.57
C ARG A 105 -16.90 1.46 -11.66
N LEU A 106 -15.62 1.57 -11.29
CA LEU A 106 -15.08 2.65 -10.45
C LEU A 106 -14.97 4.00 -11.19
N SER A 107 -15.22 4.03 -12.50
CA SER A 107 -15.46 5.30 -13.21
C SER A 107 -16.63 6.10 -12.61
N ARG A 108 -17.58 5.43 -11.95
CA ARG A 108 -18.69 6.05 -11.22
C ARG A 108 -18.25 6.41 -9.80
N ALA A 109 -18.21 7.71 -9.49
CA ALA A 109 -17.71 8.23 -8.22
C ALA A 109 -18.37 7.59 -6.97
N ALA A 110 -19.70 7.49 -6.94
CA ALA A 110 -20.41 6.87 -5.81
C ALA A 110 -20.05 5.39 -5.61
N TYR A 111 -19.75 4.66 -6.69
CA TYR A 111 -19.31 3.27 -6.57
C TYR A 111 -17.90 3.18 -6.01
N ALA A 112 -16.99 4.03 -6.52
CA ALA A 112 -15.64 4.13 -6.01
C ALA A 112 -15.63 4.43 -4.50
N GLU A 113 -16.42 5.42 -4.05
CA GLU A 113 -16.54 5.77 -2.63
C GLU A 113 -17.02 4.59 -1.77
N ALA A 114 -18.07 3.89 -2.22
CA ALA A 114 -18.61 2.75 -1.50
C ALA A 114 -17.58 1.60 -1.36
N VAL A 115 -16.85 1.30 -2.44
CA VAL A 115 -15.79 0.27 -2.42
C VAL A 115 -14.61 0.71 -1.53
N ALA A 116 -14.28 2.00 -1.51
CA ALA A 116 -13.13 2.50 -0.74
C ALA A 116 -13.41 2.43 0.75
N ALA A 117 -14.61 2.86 1.16
CA ALA A 117 -15.09 2.68 2.52
C ALA A 117 -15.05 1.21 2.93
N GLU A 118 -15.67 0.34 2.13
CA GLU A 118 -15.77 -1.08 2.42
C GLU A 118 -14.39 -1.74 2.60
N MET A 119 -13.44 -1.51 1.68
CA MET A 119 -12.11 -2.09 1.77
C MET A 119 -11.39 -1.62 3.04
N ILE A 120 -11.30 -0.31 3.27
CA ILE A 120 -10.50 0.24 4.37
C ILE A 120 -11.10 -0.16 5.72
N ASP A 121 -12.43 -0.10 5.86
CA ASP A 121 -13.11 -0.50 7.10
C ASP A 121 -12.86 -1.99 7.42
N ARG A 122 -12.87 -2.87 6.40
CA ARG A 122 -12.53 -4.28 6.56
C ARG A 122 -11.05 -4.48 6.92
N MET A 123 -10.13 -3.80 6.25
CA MET A 123 -8.69 -3.91 6.55
C MET A 123 -8.39 -3.52 7.99
N ILE A 124 -8.95 -2.41 8.47
CA ILE A 124 -8.80 -1.97 9.87
C ILE A 124 -9.41 -2.98 10.83
N ALA A 125 -10.62 -3.50 10.54
CA ALA A 125 -11.27 -4.51 11.37
C ALA A 125 -10.46 -5.81 11.48
N MET A 126 -9.68 -6.15 10.44
CA MET A 126 -8.78 -7.31 10.43
C MET A 126 -7.38 -7.01 10.98
N GLY A 127 -7.13 -5.80 11.49
CA GLY A 127 -5.87 -5.42 12.12
C GLY A 127 -4.79 -4.90 11.15
N THR A 128 -5.11 -4.72 9.86
CA THR A 128 -4.20 -4.10 8.91
C THR A 128 -4.18 -2.59 9.09
N THR A 129 -3.02 -2.08 9.50
CA THR A 129 -2.83 -0.64 9.79
C THR A 129 -2.00 0.07 8.72
N SER A 130 -1.34 -0.68 7.84
CA SER A 130 -0.54 -0.14 6.74
C SER A 130 -0.70 -0.97 5.48
N ALA A 131 -0.81 -0.32 4.31
CA ALA A 131 -0.96 -1.05 3.05
C ALA A 131 -0.31 -0.36 1.84
N ALA A 132 0.17 -1.18 0.89
CA ALA A 132 0.48 -0.76 -0.46
C ALA A 132 -0.68 -1.16 -1.39
N ILE A 133 -1.36 -0.16 -1.95
CA ILE A 133 -2.68 -0.30 -2.56
C ILE A 133 -2.60 0.05 -4.04
N PHE A 134 -2.93 -0.92 -4.90
CA PHE A 134 -3.24 -0.67 -6.30
C PHE A 134 -4.62 -0.03 -6.39
N SER A 135 -4.67 1.19 -6.90
CA SER A 135 -5.92 1.90 -7.11
C SER A 135 -6.58 1.50 -8.45
N SER A 136 -7.58 2.26 -8.87
CA SER A 136 -8.15 2.20 -10.22
C SER A 136 -7.26 2.96 -11.23
N SER A 137 -7.45 2.69 -12.52
CA SER A 137 -6.95 3.58 -13.60
C SER A 137 -7.76 4.89 -13.74
N SER A 138 -8.85 5.04 -12.99
CA SER A 138 -9.60 6.29 -12.86
C SER A 138 -8.92 7.24 -11.85
N PRO A 139 -8.50 8.45 -12.28
CA PRO A 139 -7.99 9.46 -11.35
C PRO A 139 -9.01 9.87 -10.30
N THR A 140 -10.29 9.92 -10.66
CA THR A 140 -11.39 10.25 -9.74
C THR A 140 -11.51 9.19 -8.64
N ALA A 141 -11.46 7.90 -8.99
CA ALA A 141 -11.53 6.83 -8.00
C ALA A 141 -10.31 6.84 -7.06
N THR A 142 -9.12 7.10 -7.60
CA THR A 142 -7.88 7.22 -6.80
C THR A 142 -7.96 8.39 -5.83
N GLU A 143 -8.53 9.52 -6.24
CA GLU A 143 -8.79 10.66 -5.35
C GLU A 143 -9.73 10.30 -4.19
N ARG A 144 -10.79 9.52 -4.48
CA ARG A 144 -11.73 9.05 -3.46
C ARG A 144 -11.07 8.08 -2.50
N LEU A 145 -10.21 7.17 -2.99
CA LEU A 145 -9.43 6.28 -2.14
C LEU A 145 -8.60 7.08 -1.10
N PHE A 146 -7.84 8.08 -1.54
CA PHE A 146 -7.04 8.92 -0.62
C PHE A 146 -7.90 9.68 0.39
N THR A 147 -9.04 10.22 -0.05
CA THR A 147 -9.99 10.90 0.85
C THR A 147 -10.48 9.96 1.96
N HIS A 148 -10.79 8.71 1.62
CA HIS A 148 -11.24 7.71 2.59
C HIS A 148 -10.11 7.21 3.49
N LEU A 149 -8.88 7.08 2.98
CA LEU A 149 -7.70 6.71 3.77
C LEU A 149 -7.38 7.79 4.82
N ALA A 150 -7.40 9.06 4.42
CA ALA A 150 -7.18 10.21 5.31
C ALA A 150 -8.23 10.23 6.43
N ALA A 151 -9.52 10.12 6.07
CA ALA A 151 -10.62 10.13 7.02
C ALA A 151 -10.54 9.02 8.09
N ARG A 152 -9.89 7.89 7.78
CA ARG A 152 -9.79 6.73 8.67
C ARG A 152 -8.46 6.61 9.40
N GLY A 153 -7.52 7.52 9.15
CA GLY A 153 -6.24 7.47 9.85
C GLY A 153 -5.36 6.27 9.46
N MET A 154 -5.59 5.62 8.32
CA MET A 154 -4.77 4.49 7.85
C MET A 154 -3.45 4.96 7.20
N ARG A 155 -2.32 4.32 7.47
CA ARG A 155 -1.08 4.57 6.72
C ARG A 155 -1.14 3.83 5.39
N ALA A 156 -0.83 4.47 4.27
CA ALA A 156 -0.89 3.80 2.98
C ALA A 156 0.02 4.43 1.92
N ALA A 157 0.58 3.58 1.07
CA ALA A 157 1.09 3.97 -0.23
C ALA A 157 0.06 3.53 -1.29
N ALA A 158 -0.48 4.47 -2.07
CA ALA A 158 -1.48 4.16 -3.08
C ALA A 158 -1.18 4.89 -4.39
N GLY A 159 -1.56 4.33 -5.53
CA GLY A 159 -1.24 4.95 -6.81
C GLY A 159 -2.23 4.67 -7.92
N LEU A 160 -2.38 5.65 -8.81
CA LEU A 160 -3.15 5.52 -10.05
C LEU A 160 -2.56 4.38 -10.89
N THR A 161 -3.38 3.39 -11.21
CA THR A 161 -2.94 2.22 -11.99
C THR A 161 -2.72 2.62 -13.44
N LEU A 162 -1.45 2.63 -13.89
CA LEU A 162 -1.06 3.01 -15.25
C LEU A 162 -1.21 1.82 -16.20
N MET A 163 -1.87 2.06 -17.33
CA MET A 163 -2.04 1.09 -18.41
C MET A 163 -2.51 1.76 -19.72
N ASP A 164 -1.58 2.01 -20.66
CA ASP A 164 -1.87 2.69 -21.93
C ASP A 164 -1.90 1.76 -23.16
N VAL A 165 -1.44 0.52 -23.03
CA VAL A 165 -1.43 -0.48 -24.10
C VAL A 165 -1.99 -1.80 -23.60
N ARG A 166 -2.45 -2.68 -24.52
CA ARG A 166 -2.95 -4.03 -24.21
C ARG A 166 -3.92 -4.06 -23.01
N SER A 167 -4.77 -3.03 -22.91
CA SER A 167 -5.74 -2.83 -21.85
C SER A 167 -7.14 -2.56 -22.44
N PRO A 168 -8.22 -2.93 -21.73
CA PRO A 168 -9.59 -2.65 -22.16
C PRO A 168 -9.83 -1.15 -22.31
N LYS A 169 -10.64 -0.76 -23.31
CA LYS A 169 -10.93 0.65 -23.62
C LYS A 169 -11.45 1.44 -22.40
N ALA A 170 -12.26 0.82 -21.56
CA ALA A 170 -12.84 1.44 -20.37
C ALA A 170 -11.81 1.76 -19.26
N LEU A 171 -10.67 1.07 -19.26
CA LEU A 171 -9.62 1.22 -18.24
C LEU A 171 -8.38 1.93 -18.78
N LYS A 172 -8.23 1.99 -20.10
CA LYS A 172 -7.07 2.58 -20.76
C LYS A 172 -7.01 4.08 -20.51
N LEU A 173 -5.89 4.53 -19.93
CA LEU A 173 -5.57 5.94 -19.79
C LEU A 173 -4.22 6.21 -20.47
N GLY A 174 -4.24 7.05 -21.49
CA GLY A 174 -3.02 7.39 -22.24
C GLY A 174 -1.95 8.06 -21.36
N ARG A 175 -0.69 7.95 -21.77
CA ARG A 175 0.48 8.47 -21.04
C ARG A 175 0.33 9.91 -20.56
N GLU A 176 0.02 10.86 -21.45
CA GLU A 176 -0.07 12.28 -21.08
C GLU A 176 -1.14 12.57 -20.02
N PRO A 177 -2.41 12.16 -20.19
CA PRO A 177 -3.42 12.37 -19.15
C PRO A 177 -3.11 11.60 -17.87
N ALA A 178 -2.53 10.39 -17.95
CA ALA A 178 -2.12 9.62 -16.77
C ALA A 178 -1.03 10.35 -15.97
N MET A 179 0.01 10.85 -16.63
CA MET A 179 1.11 11.57 -15.98
C MET A 179 0.67 12.94 -15.44
N LYS A 180 -0.25 13.63 -16.13
CA LYS A 180 -0.90 14.84 -15.61
C LYS A 180 -1.70 14.54 -14.33
N ALA A 181 -2.45 13.44 -14.32
CA ALA A 181 -3.20 13.00 -13.14
C ALA A 181 -2.28 12.60 -11.98
N MET A 182 -1.22 11.83 -12.25
CA MET A 182 -0.20 11.45 -11.26
C MET A 182 0.41 12.67 -10.59
N ARG A 183 0.91 13.65 -11.36
CA ARG A 183 1.49 14.87 -10.78
C ARG A 183 0.50 15.65 -9.92
N ARG A 184 -0.79 15.65 -10.27
CA ARG A 184 -1.84 16.27 -9.44
C ARG A 184 -2.03 15.50 -8.13
N LEU A 185 -2.09 14.18 -8.19
CA LEU A 185 -2.22 13.32 -7.00
C LEU A 185 -1.02 13.49 -6.08
N VAL A 186 0.22 13.48 -6.61
CA VAL A 186 1.47 13.69 -5.85
C VAL A 186 1.39 15.01 -5.09
N ARG A 187 1.12 16.13 -5.78
CA ARG A 187 1.02 17.46 -5.14
C ARG A 187 -0.01 17.54 -4.02
N ARG A 188 -1.07 16.74 -4.07
CA ARG A 188 -2.17 16.81 -3.10
C ARG A 188 -2.00 15.84 -1.94
N TRP A 189 -1.49 14.64 -2.20
CA TRP A 189 -1.59 13.52 -1.26
C TRP A 189 -0.25 12.96 -0.79
N HIS A 190 0.84 13.13 -1.55
CA HIS A 190 2.14 12.62 -1.10
C HIS A 190 2.63 13.44 0.10
N GLY A 191 2.88 12.77 1.23
CA GLY A 191 3.26 13.41 2.49
C GLY A 191 2.07 13.84 3.38
N HIS A 192 0.83 13.58 2.95
CA HIS A 192 -0.37 13.95 3.72
C HIS A 192 -0.44 13.21 5.07
N ASP A 193 -1.10 13.82 6.07
CA ASP A 193 -1.21 13.34 7.46
C ASP A 193 0.17 13.03 8.09
N ALA A 194 1.09 14.00 8.05
CA ALA A 194 2.46 13.85 8.53
C ALA A 194 3.19 12.65 7.92
N GLY A 195 3.02 12.45 6.60
CA GLY A 195 3.63 11.35 5.86
C GLY A 195 2.99 9.98 6.11
N ARG A 196 1.74 9.93 6.60
CA ARG A 196 1.00 8.66 6.65
C ARG A 196 0.47 8.23 5.29
N LEU A 197 0.19 9.16 4.40
CA LEU A 197 -0.23 8.86 3.03
C LEU A 197 0.88 9.20 2.04
N GLU A 198 1.17 8.25 1.16
CA GLU A 198 2.15 8.40 0.09
C GLU A 198 1.51 8.05 -1.25
N VAL A 199 1.80 8.85 -2.27
CA VAL A 199 1.50 8.45 -3.66
C VAL A 199 2.60 7.52 -4.16
N ALA A 200 2.20 6.40 -4.79
CA ALA A 200 3.08 5.44 -5.42
C ALA A 200 2.95 5.47 -6.95
N VAL A 201 4.07 5.33 -7.66
CA VAL A 201 4.08 5.06 -9.09
C VAL A 201 3.65 3.61 -9.31
N THR A 202 2.51 3.42 -10.00
CA THR A 202 1.83 2.12 -10.09
C THR A 202 1.56 1.70 -11.54
N PRO A 203 2.58 1.37 -12.35
CA PRO A 203 2.36 0.60 -13.57
C PRO A 203 1.68 -0.71 -13.18
N ARG A 204 0.55 -1.08 -13.81
CA ARG A 204 -0.13 -2.33 -13.41
C ARG A 204 0.85 -3.49 -13.54
N PHE A 205 1.38 -3.69 -14.73
CA PHE A 205 2.39 -4.68 -15.08
C PHE A 205 2.94 -4.33 -16.46
N ALA A 206 4.15 -4.78 -16.80
CA ALA A 206 4.86 -4.34 -18.00
C ALA A 206 4.05 -4.54 -19.29
N LEU A 207 3.29 -5.63 -19.42
CA LEU A 207 2.50 -5.93 -20.62
C LEU A 207 1.45 -4.86 -20.92
N SER A 208 0.91 -4.19 -19.89
CA SER A 208 -0.12 -3.15 -20.03
C SER A 208 0.42 -1.73 -20.22
N CYS A 209 1.74 -1.55 -20.23
CA CYS A 209 2.40 -0.24 -20.29
C CYS A 209 3.35 -0.17 -21.48
N SER A 210 3.24 0.91 -22.26
CA SER A 210 4.23 1.22 -23.28
C SER A 210 5.59 1.52 -22.64
N ARG A 211 6.69 1.28 -23.37
CA ARG A 211 8.04 1.68 -22.94
C ARG A 211 8.10 3.17 -22.57
N ALA A 212 7.37 4.02 -23.30
CA ALA A 212 7.32 5.46 -23.02
C ALA A 212 6.64 5.77 -21.68
N MET A 213 5.52 5.08 -21.37
CA MET A 213 4.86 5.17 -20.07
C MET A 213 5.80 4.73 -18.94
N LEU A 214 6.44 3.56 -19.07
CA LEU A 214 7.34 3.02 -18.04
C LEU A 214 8.51 3.98 -17.76
N ARG A 215 9.16 4.53 -18.80
CA ARG A 215 10.27 5.48 -18.63
C ARG A 215 9.82 6.80 -17.97
N GLU A 216 8.63 7.30 -18.30
CA GLU A 216 8.13 8.52 -17.66
C GLU A 216 7.71 8.29 -16.22
N ALA A 217 7.10 7.13 -15.93
CA ALA A 217 6.79 6.69 -14.58
C ALA A 217 8.06 6.56 -13.72
N GLY A 218 9.13 5.96 -14.26
CA GLY A 218 10.42 5.86 -13.56
C GLY A 218 11.08 7.20 -13.30
N ARG A 219 11.01 8.16 -14.26
CA ARG A 219 11.45 9.55 -14.02
C ARG A 219 10.66 10.18 -12.87
N LEU A 220 9.34 10.13 -12.92
CA LEU A 220 8.48 10.69 -11.87
C LEU A 220 8.79 10.09 -10.49
N ALA A 221 9.00 8.77 -10.42
CA ALA A 221 9.34 8.11 -9.15
C ALA A 221 10.64 8.64 -8.56
N ARG A 222 11.68 8.84 -9.39
CA ARG A 222 12.97 9.38 -8.93
C ARG A 222 12.88 10.85 -8.55
N ASP A 223 12.27 11.67 -9.40
CA ASP A 223 12.21 13.13 -9.23
C ASP A 223 11.44 13.51 -7.96
N GLU A 224 10.41 12.74 -7.60
CA GLU A 224 9.51 13.01 -6.46
C GLU A 224 9.74 12.04 -5.28
N GLY A 225 10.73 11.15 -5.34
CA GLY A 225 11.06 10.20 -4.25
C GLY A 225 9.98 9.16 -3.94
N LEU A 226 9.16 8.79 -4.93
CA LEU A 226 7.96 7.97 -4.73
C LEU A 226 8.28 6.49 -4.60
N LEU A 227 7.42 5.76 -3.88
CA LEU A 227 7.39 4.31 -3.93
C LEU A 227 6.99 3.86 -5.34
N VAL A 228 7.57 2.77 -5.82
CA VAL A 228 7.14 2.07 -7.04
C VAL A 228 6.48 0.75 -6.62
N GLN A 229 5.32 0.44 -7.18
CA GLN A 229 4.68 -0.86 -7.02
C GLN A 229 4.20 -1.40 -8.36
N THR A 230 4.47 -2.66 -8.67
CA THR A 230 4.05 -3.32 -9.90
C THR A 230 4.05 -4.85 -9.73
N HIS A 231 3.45 -5.60 -10.66
CA HIS A 231 3.55 -7.07 -10.67
C HIS A 231 4.76 -7.53 -11.49
N VAL A 232 5.30 -8.70 -11.15
CA VAL A 232 6.37 -9.33 -11.93
C VAL A 232 6.29 -10.86 -11.82
N GLY A 233 6.49 -11.54 -12.95
CA GLY A 233 6.68 -12.99 -12.99
C GLY A 233 5.60 -13.79 -12.25
N GLU A 234 4.32 -13.39 -12.36
CA GLU A 234 3.22 -14.07 -11.69
C GLU A 234 2.91 -15.39 -12.39
N THR A 235 2.97 -15.41 -13.73
CA THR A 235 2.83 -16.62 -14.53
C THR A 235 3.87 -16.70 -15.65
N LYS A 236 4.21 -17.91 -16.07
CA LYS A 236 5.12 -18.13 -17.22
C LYS A 236 4.59 -17.48 -18.52
N GLN A 237 3.28 -17.52 -18.74
CA GLN A 237 2.65 -16.95 -19.93
C GLN A 237 2.80 -15.42 -19.95
N GLU A 238 2.52 -14.77 -18.81
CA GLU A 238 2.72 -13.33 -18.63
C GLU A 238 4.18 -12.92 -18.89
N GLY A 239 5.15 -13.66 -18.33
CA GLY A 239 6.57 -13.41 -18.55
C GLY A 239 6.97 -13.51 -20.04
N ARG A 240 6.55 -14.58 -20.73
CA ARG A 240 6.82 -14.75 -22.17
C ARG A 240 6.26 -13.60 -23.00
N LEU A 241 4.97 -13.26 -22.80
CA LEU A 241 4.33 -12.17 -23.54
C LEU A 241 4.95 -10.80 -23.23
N THR A 242 5.45 -10.61 -22.01
CA THR A 242 6.17 -9.39 -21.63
C THR A 242 7.47 -9.25 -22.41
N LEU A 243 8.27 -10.32 -22.53
CA LEU A 243 9.52 -10.29 -23.30
C LEU A 243 9.27 -10.11 -24.80
N GLU A 244 8.19 -10.71 -25.34
CA GLU A 244 7.76 -10.47 -26.72
C GLU A 244 7.37 -8.99 -26.95
N ALA A 245 6.69 -8.36 -25.99
CA ALA A 245 6.26 -6.96 -26.08
C ALA A 245 7.40 -5.96 -25.83
N HIS A 246 8.39 -6.33 -25.03
CA HIS A 246 9.51 -5.50 -24.60
C HIS A 246 10.85 -6.16 -24.94
N GLY A 247 11.03 -6.57 -26.20
CA GLY A 247 12.23 -7.26 -26.70
C GLY A 247 13.55 -6.47 -26.64
N TYR A 248 13.58 -5.34 -25.93
CA TYR A 248 14.79 -4.60 -25.58
C TYR A 248 15.40 -5.04 -24.25
N ALA A 249 14.74 -5.94 -23.50
CA ALA A 249 15.19 -6.42 -22.20
C ALA A 249 15.33 -7.95 -22.19
N ASP A 250 16.33 -8.44 -21.47
CA ASP A 250 16.66 -9.88 -21.41
C ASP A 250 15.84 -10.64 -20.34
N SER A 251 15.15 -9.92 -19.46
CA SER A 251 14.30 -10.48 -18.40
C SER A 251 13.12 -9.56 -18.09
N TYR A 252 12.08 -10.10 -17.44
CA TYR A 252 10.92 -9.32 -17.01
C TYR A 252 11.38 -8.19 -16.08
N VAL A 253 12.20 -8.50 -15.08
CA VAL A 253 12.76 -7.49 -14.15
C VAL A 253 13.60 -6.45 -14.91
N GLY A 254 14.33 -6.86 -15.95
CA GLY A 254 15.10 -5.97 -16.83
C GLY A 254 14.25 -4.93 -17.57
N VAL A 255 12.97 -5.22 -17.85
CA VAL A 255 12.02 -4.23 -18.42
C VAL A 255 11.85 -3.05 -17.47
N TYR A 256 11.74 -3.32 -16.16
CA TYR A 256 11.59 -2.30 -15.13
C TYR A 256 12.92 -1.60 -14.82
N ASP A 257 14.03 -2.34 -14.81
CA ASP A 257 15.37 -1.78 -14.59
C ASP A 257 15.72 -0.74 -15.66
N ALA A 258 15.54 -1.09 -16.94
CA ALA A 258 15.79 -0.19 -18.06
C ALA A 258 14.85 1.04 -18.09
N ALA A 259 13.72 1.00 -17.38
CA ALA A 259 12.83 2.14 -17.18
C ALA A 259 13.20 2.98 -15.94
N GLY A 260 14.14 2.51 -15.11
CA GLY A 260 14.53 3.09 -13.84
C GLY A 260 13.41 3.04 -12.80
N LEU A 261 12.65 1.93 -12.80
CA LEU A 261 11.58 1.62 -11.87
C LEU A 261 12.04 0.69 -10.72
N LEU A 262 13.28 0.21 -10.73
CA LEU A 262 13.85 -0.59 -9.66
C LEU A 262 14.73 0.25 -8.74
N GLY A 263 14.69 -0.08 -7.45
CA GLY A 263 15.46 0.60 -6.40
C GLY A 263 14.93 0.29 -5.00
N PRO A 264 15.49 0.91 -3.95
CA PRO A 264 15.18 0.59 -2.55
C PRO A 264 13.70 0.77 -2.14
N ARG A 265 12.94 1.55 -2.92
CA ARG A 265 11.51 1.83 -2.70
C ARG A 265 10.61 1.15 -3.73
N THR A 266 11.02 -0.01 -4.25
CA THR A 266 10.25 -0.79 -5.23
C THR A 266 9.65 -2.02 -4.57
N VAL A 267 8.33 -2.19 -4.70
CA VAL A 267 7.59 -3.38 -4.27
C VAL A 267 7.16 -4.15 -5.52
N LEU A 268 7.66 -5.38 -5.64
CA LEU A 268 7.34 -6.28 -6.75
C LEU A 268 6.40 -7.37 -6.25
N ALA A 269 5.16 -7.36 -6.73
CA ALA A 269 4.18 -8.37 -6.36
C ALA A 269 4.43 -9.70 -7.09
N HIS A 270 4.14 -10.80 -6.39
CA HIS A 270 4.26 -12.20 -6.81
C HIS A 270 5.69 -12.73 -6.90
N ALA A 271 6.47 -12.33 -7.91
CA ALA A 271 7.85 -12.77 -8.09
C ALA A 271 8.01 -14.32 -8.05
N ILE A 272 7.06 -15.06 -8.64
CA ILE A 272 7.05 -16.53 -8.63
C ILE A 272 8.04 -17.08 -9.66
N HIS A 273 8.16 -16.39 -10.81
CA HIS A 273 9.00 -16.76 -11.95
C HIS A 273 9.94 -15.61 -12.32
N LEU A 274 10.91 -15.30 -11.44
CA LEU A 274 11.95 -14.29 -11.71
C LEU A 274 12.99 -14.77 -12.72
#